data_AF-A0A8J5E9W6-F1
#
_entry.id   AF-A0A8J5E9W6-F1
#
_cell.length_a   1.000
_cell.length_b   1.000
_cell.length_c   1.000
_cell.angle_alpha   90.00
_cell.angle_beta   90.00
_cell.angle_gamma   90.00
#
_symmetry.space_group_name_H-M   'P 1'
#
loop_
_entity.id
_entity.type
_entity.pdbx_description
1 polymer ?
#
loop_
_entity_poly.entity_id
_entity_poly.type
_entity_poly.pdbx_seq_one_letter_code
_entity_poly.pdbx_strand_id
1 'polypeptide(L)'
;MNFCLILAALFTITTAGYVPTLVPCPEANLTRPAVGLHPGEASYIEQRHEKSTESLKAFLHTLNITDFKVDEFLDEGSPRIAIALAGGGVRASLFGAGVLGGLDARSSKTGTAGFLQAADYVSGLSGGSWVLGLLVLGDWIPAYQLVQKSEKMHFPGTFDTYGMLFKILRDTMAKKNAGFQTSVVDQWGRLFHYITVQGLNYSDPTWSGIRNLSSFLNFSMPYPIITSIWQFPGTFFDATYIDYSNPVVEMTPFEVGIWDRNFRYFADTDFIGTEMENKQPTGLCVKNYDNHGLFLGSSGGIFNFDVNVLFKIKGLHSVFLQGVLDYLDEIN
;
A
#
# COMPACT_ATOMS: atom_id res chain seq x y z
N MET A 1 50.97 -9.46 -8.01
CA MET A 1 50.26 -8.17 -7.84
C MET A 1 48.92 -8.32 -8.54
N ASN A 2 47.90 -8.83 -7.82
CA ASN A 2 46.59 -9.13 -8.37
C ASN A 2 45.67 -7.92 -8.17
N PHE A 3 45.22 -7.31 -9.27
CA PHE A 3 44.16 -6.31 -9.25
C PHE A 3 42.80 -7.04 -9.19
N CYS A 4 42.11 -6.87 -8.07
CA CYS A 4 40.73 -7.30 -7.91
C CYS A 4 39.81 -6.24 -8.52
N LEU A 5 39.15 -6.57 -9.63
CA LEU A 5 38.09 -5.76 -10.22
C LEU A 5 36.85 -5.86 -9.32
N ILE A 6 36.55 -4.79 -8.59
CA ILE A 6 35.26 -4.59 -7.94
C ILE A 6 34.30 -4.10 -9.03
N LEU A 7 33.41 -4.98 -9.51
CA LEU A 7 32.24 -4.55 -10.27
C LEU A 7 31.31 -3.82 -9.29
N ALA A 8 31.36 -2.49 -9.31
CA ALA A 8 30.28 -1.69 -8.75
C ALA A 8 29.04 -1.90 -9.64
N ALA A 9 28.08 -2.68 -9.16
CA ALA A 9 26.74 -2.68 -9.72
C ALA A 9 26.15 -1.28 -9.50
N LEU A 10 26.27 -0.42 -10.50
CA LEU A 10 25.43 0.76 -10.64
C LEU A 10 24.01 0.24 -10.78
N PHE A 11 23.24 0.26 -9.68
CA PHE A 11 21.80 0.10 -9.74
C PHE A 11 21.25 1.27 -10.56
N THR A 12 21.09 1.05 -11.86
CA THR A 12 20.14 1.82 -12.64
C THR A 12 18.78 1.45 -12.07
N ILE A 13 18.20 2.35 -11.26
CA ILE A 13 16.76 2.35 -11.05
C ILE A 13 16.19 2.55 -12.45
N THR A 14 15.85 1.45 -13.12
CA THR A 14 15.01 1.51 -14.31
C THR A 14 13.78 2.27 -13.83
N THR A 15 13.53 3.44 -14.43
CA THR A 15 12.28 4.18 -14.24
C THR A 15 11.18 3.23 -14.67
N ALA A 16 10.63 2.45 -13.72
CA ALA A 16 9.41 1.72 -13.96
C ALA A 16 8.40 2.80 -14.37
N GLY A 17 7.80 2.60 -15.53
CA GLY A 17 6.62 3.37 -15.91
C GLY A 17 5.40 2.70 -15.30
N TYR A 18 4.29 3.42 -15.28
CA TYR A 18 3.01 2.86 -14.86
C TYR A 18 2.54 1.64 -15.70
N VAL A 19 2.98 1.54 -16.96
CA VAL A 19 2.59 0.44 -17.85
C VAL A 19 3.29 -0.87 -17.42
N PRO A 20 2.54 -1.94 -17.10
CA PRO A 20 3.13 -3.23 -16.76
C PRO A 20 3.92 -3.80 -17.95
N THR A 21 4.87 -4.69 -17.64
CA THR A 21 5.77 -5.26 -18.66
C THR A 21 5.74 -6.77 -18.65
N LEU A 22 5.78 -7.38 -19.83
CA LEU A 22 5.90 -8.83 -19.98
C LEU A 22 7.37 -9.26 -19.87
N VAL A 23 7.63 -10.29 -19.07
CA VAL A 23 8.96 -10.86 -18.81
C VAL A 23 8.91 -12.39 -18.82
N PRO A 24 10.03 -13.09 -19.05
CA PRO A 24 10.11 -14.52 -18.78
C PRO A 24 9.73 -14.83 -17.33
N CYS A 25 8.91 -15.87 -17.14
CA CYS A 25 8.52 -16.31 -15.80
C CYS A 25 9.70 -16.93 -15.04
N PRO A 26 9.78 -16.73 -13.71
CA PRO A 26 10.75 -17.46 -12.89
C PRO A 26 10.40 -18.95 -12.84
N GLU A 27 11.39 -19.79 -12.52
CA GLU A 27 11.16 -21.22 -12.26
C GLU A 27 10.38 -21.47 -10.96
N ALA A 28 10.37 -20.50 -10.05
CA ALA A 28 9.64 -20.58 -8.80
C ALA A 28 8.13 -20.48 -9.01
N ASN A 29 7.35 -21.19 -8.19
CA ASN A 29 5.90 -21.08 -8.18
C ASN A 29 5.47 -19.66 -7.79
N LEU A 30 4.63 -19.04 -8.63
CA LEU A 30 4.09 -17.70 -8.39
C LEU A 30 2.91 -17.67 -7.44
N THR A 31 2.42 -18.84 -7.04
CA THR A 31 1.24 -18.95 -6.19
C THR A 31 1.43 -20.02 -5.13
N ARG A 32 0.82 -19.82 -3.97
CA ARG A 32 0.86 -20.75 -2.85
C ARG A 32 -0.47 -20.85 -2.11
N PRO A 33 -0.79 -22.00 -1.50
CA PRO A 33 -1.93 -22.09 -0.60
C PRO A 33 -1.69 -21.26 0.68
N ALA A 34 -2.76 -20.68 1.22
CA ALA A 34 -2.73 -19.91 2.47
C ALA A 34 -2.70 -20.83 3.70
N VAL A 35 -1.57 -21.52 3.89
CA VAL A 35 -1.30 -22.40 5.03
C VAL A 35 -0.04 -21.88 5.73
N GLY A 36 -0.21 -20.84 6.54
CA GLY A 36 0.88 -20.10 7.18
C GLY A 36 1.38 -18.91 6.36
N LEU A 37 2.30 -18.14 6.96
CA LEU A 37 2.89 -16.94 6.38
C LEU A 37 3.80 -17.26 5.19
N HIS A 38 3.96 -16.28 4.30
CA HIS A 38 5.02 -16.34 3.31
C HIS A 38 6.39 -16.42 4.00
N PRO A 39 7.35 -17.23 3.52
CA PRO A 39 8.67 -17.34 4.15
C PRO A 39 9.40 -15.99 4.29
N GLY A 40 9.23 -15.10 3.30
CA GLY A 40 9.77 -13.74 3.34
C GLY A 40 9.12 -12.87 4.43
N GLU A 41 7.81 -13.02 4.67
CA GLU A 41 7.13 -12.33 5.77
C GLU A 41 7.58 -12.89 7.12
N ALA A 42 7.60 -14.22 7.26
CA ALA A 42 8.03 -14.88 8.50
C ALA A 42 9.45 -14.44 8.90
N SER A 43 10.38 -14.41 7.93
CA SER A 43 11.76 -13.96 8.15
C SER A 43 11.83 -12.47 8.49
N TYR A 44 11.04 -11.63 7.81
CA TYR A 44 10.98 -10.20 8.12
C TYR A 44 10.50 -9.95 9.55
N ILE A 45 9.44 -10.65 9.96
CA ILE A 45 8.79 -10.46 11.25
C ILE A 45 9.67 -10.98 12.38
N GLU A 46 10.42 -12.05 12.17
CA GLU A 46 11.42 -12.51 13.14
C GLU A 46 12.42 -11.38 13.47
N GLN A 47 13.03 -10.77 12.46
CA GLN A 47 14.00 -9.68 12.63
C GLN A 47 13.37 -8.39 13.14
N ARG A 48 12.15 -8.07 12.69
CA ARG A 48 11.40 -6.91 13.17
C ARG A 48 11.04 -7.05 14.64
N HIS A 49 10.68 -8.26 15.06
CA HIS A 49 10.17 -8.50 16.41
C HIS A 49 11.24 -8.31 17.49
N GLU A 50 12.51 -8.56 17.17
CA GLU A 50 13.63 -8.20 18.05
C GLU A 50 13.62 -6.69 18.36
N LYS A 51 13.51 -5.86 17.31
CA LYS A 51 13.49 -4.39 17.44
C LYS A 51 12.23 -3.85 18.10
N SER A 52 11.09 -4.45 17.78
CA SER A 52 9.80 -4.02 18.35
C SER A 52 9.73 -4.39 19.83
N THR A 53 10.29 -5.53 20.24
CA THR A 53 10.38 -5.95 21.65
C THR A 53 11.26 -5.00 22.46
N GLU A 54 12.43 -4.61 21.94
CA GLU A 54 13.28 -3.59 22.57
C GLU A 54 12.54 -2.24 22.70
N SER A 55 11.81 -1.86 21.67
CA SER A 55 11.02 -0.62 21.66
C SER A 55 9.85 -0.68 22.64
N LEU A 56 9.18 -1.83 22.76
CA LEU A 56 8.10 -2.06 23.71
C LEU A 56 8.61 -2.01 25.15
N LYS A 57 9.76 -2.65 25.41
CA LYS A 57 10.43 -2.58 26.71
C LYS A 57 10.72 -1.14 27.11
N ALA A 58 11.37 -0.38 26.23
CA ALA A 58 11.66 1.03 26.45
C ALA A 58 10.38 1.83 26.74
N PHE A 59 9.34 1.64 25.93
CA PHE A 59 8.04 2.28 26.11
C PHE A 59 7.41 1.96 27.47
N LEU A 60 7.31 0.68 27.85
CA LEU A 60 6.69 0.26 29.11
C LEU A 60 7.43 0.82 30.34
N HIS A 61 8.75 0.90 30.30
CA HIS A 61 9.51 1.55 31.37
C HIS A 61 9.20 3.05 31.49
N THR A 62 8.87 3.74 30.39
CA THR A 62 8.48 5.17 30.46
C THR A 62 7.16 5.40 31.20
N LEU A 63 6.29 4.40 31.27
CA LEU A 63 5.00 4.51 31.93
C LEU A 63 5.10 4.49 33.46
N ASN A 64 6.21 4.00 34.01
CA ASN A 64 6.47 3.92 35.45
C ASN A 64 5.28 3.34 36.26
N ILE A 65 4.72 2.24 35.76
CA ILE A 65 3.55 1.57 36.37
C ILE A 65 4.00 0.88 37.66
N THR A 66 3.44 1.28 38.79
CA THR A 66 3.68 0.66 40.10
C THR A 66 3.31 -0.83 40.05
N ASP A 67 4.15 -1.68 40.66
CA ASP A 67 3.99 -3.14 40.74
C ASP A 67 3.97 -3.90 39.41
N PHE A 68 4.30 -3.24 38.28
CA PHE A 68 4.45 -3.89 36.98
C PHE A 68 5.93 -4.09 36.64
N LYS A 69 6.37 -5.34 36.61
CA LYS A 69 7.74 -5.71 36.27
C LYS A 69 7.88 -5.96 34.77
N VAL A 70 8.31 -4.93 34.05
CA VAL A 70 8.42 -4.93 32.58
C VAL A 70 9.28 -6.09 32.06
N ASP A 71 10.46 -6.31 32.66
CA ASP A 71 11.38 -7.37 32.23
C ASP A 71 10.76 -8.76 32.36
N GLU A 72 10.23 -9.10 33.54
CA GLU A 72 9.58 -10.40 33.79
C GLU A 72 8.39 -10.63 32.83
N PHE A 73 7.59 -9.59 32.57
CA PHE A 73 6.47 -9.68 31.63
C PHE A 73 6.91 -10.00 30.19
N LEU A 74 7.99 -9.37 29.71
CA LEU A 74 8.46 -9.56 28.33
C LEU A 74 9.20 -10.88 28.16
N ASP A 75 9.91 -11.36 29.19
CA ASP A 75 10.55 -12.66 29.21
C ASP A 75 9.53 -13.82 29.15
N GLU A 76 8.32 -13.62 29.69
CA GLU A 76 7.26 -14.63 29.66
C GLU A 76 6.45 -14.66 28.35
N GLY A 77 6.18 -13.49 27.73
CA GLY A 77 5.10 -13.37 26.73
C GLY A 77 5.48 -12.90 25.31
N SER A 78 6.61 -12.20 25.13
CA SER A 78 7.05 -11.59 23.85
C SER A 78 5.89 -11.16 22.92
N PRO A 79 5.02 -10.23 23.37
CA PRO A 79 3.76 -9.94 22.68
C PRO A 79 4.00 -9.23 21.34
N ARG A 80 3.25 -9.63 20.31
CA ARG A 80 3.25 -8.97 19.01
C ARG A 80 2.20 -7.87 18.91
N ILE A 81 2.58 -6.72 18.38
CA ILE A 81 1.70 -5.55 18.28
C ILE A 81 1.42 -5.23 16.82
N ALA A 82 0.14 -5.03 16.50
CA ALA A 82 -0.32 -4.56 15.20
C ALA A 82 -1.11 -3.26 15.35
N ILE A 83 -0.92 -2.33 14.41
CA ILE A 83 -1.70 -1.10 14.31
C ILE A 83 -2.58 -1.18 13.06
N ALA A 84 -3.89 -1.01 13.22
CA ALA A 84 -4.85 -1.01 12.11
C ALA A 84 -5.41 0.39 11.86
N LEU A 85 -5.25 0.89 10.63
CA LEU A 85 -5.72 2.21 10.21
C LEU A 85 -7.04 2.08 9.46
N ALA A 86 -8.09 2.66 10.04
CA ALA A 86 -9.45 2.56 9.52
C ALA A 86 -9.66 3.30 8.18
N GLY A 87 -10.72 2.91 7.47
CA GLY A 87 -11.23 3.63 6.31
C GLY A 87 -11.99 4.91 6.65
N GLY A 88 -12.25 5.74 5.64
CA GLY A 88 -12.97 7.02 5.80
C GLY A 88 -12.37 8.19 5.03
N GLY A 89 -11.74 7.90 3.89
CA GLY A 89 -11.12 8.89 3.01
C GLY A 89 -10.09 9.77 3.72
N VAL A 90 -9.99 11.03 3.28
CA VAL A 90 -9.01 12.01 3.78
C VAL A 90 -9.11 12.21 5.29
N ARG A 91 -10.34 12.19 5.85
CA ARG A 91 -10.55 12.32 7.30
C ARG A 91 -9.83 11.22 8.06
N ALA A 92 -10.01 9.97 7.63
CA ALA A 92 -9.35 8.83 8.26
C ALA A 92 -7.82 8.88 8.05
N SER A 93 -7.36 9.30 6.87
CA SER A 93 -5.92 9.50 6.62
C SER A 93 -5.30 10.52 7.56
N LEU A 94 -5.92 11.70 7.69
CA LEU A 94 -5.45 12.78 8.57
C LEU A 94 -5.48 12.39 10.04
N PHE A 95 -6.59 11.77 10.47
CA PHE A 95 -6.72 11.27 11.83
C PHE A 95 -5.66 10.22 12.13
N GLY A 96 -5.48 9.24 11.23
CA GLY A 96 -4.45 8.21 11.34
C GLY A 96 -3.04 8.82 11.41
N ALA A 97 -2.73 9.80 10.57
CA ALA A 97 -1.44 10.50 10.60
C ALA A 97 -1.20 11.23 11.93
N GLY A 98 -2.23 11.88 12.49
CA GLY A 98 -2.15 12.55 13.79
C GLY A 98 -1.93 11.56 14.94
N VAL A 99 -2.69 10.46 14.98
CA VAL A 99 -2.52 9.40 15.99
C VAL A 99 -1.13 8.80 15.89
N LEU A 100 -0.70 8.38 14.70
CA LEU A 100 0.64 7.84 14.47
C LEU A 100 1.73 8.85 14.88
N GLY A 101 1.53 10.15 14.59
CA GLY A 101 2.45 11.21 15.02
C GLY A 101 2.60 11.31 16.54
N GLY A 102 1.53 11.06 17.30
CA GLY A 102 1.56 10.99 18.77
C GLY A 102 2.16 9.69 19.33
N LEU A 103 2.09 8.59 18.58
CA LEU A 103 2.71 7.30 18.93
C LEU A 103 4.21 7.24 18.52
N ASP A 104 4.66 8.11 17.62
CA ASP A 104 6.00 8.10 17.06
C ASP A 104 7.00 8.87 17.94
N ALA A 105 7.97 8.16 18.52
CA ALA A 105 9.04 8.77 19.32
C ALA A 105 9.94 9.74 18.53
N ARG A 106 9.92 9.69 17.19
CA ARG A 106 10.70 10.61 16.34
C ARG A 106 10.07 11.99 16.24
N SER A 107 8.78 12.12 16.55
CA SER A 107 8.03 13.39 16.45
C SER A 107 7.32 13.82 17.73
N SER A 108 7.11 12.92 18.69
CA SER A 108 6.39 13.20 19.92
C SER A 108 7.24 12.97 21.17
N LYS A 109 6.91 13.70 22.23
CA LYS A 109 7.41 13.48 23.61
C LYS A 109 6.27 13.18 24.59
N THR A 110 5.09 12.84 24.09
CA THR A 110 3.93 12.45 24.92
C THR A 110 4.20 11.10 25.59
N GLY A 111 3.44 10.76 26.64
CA GLY A 111 3.53 9.44 27.30
C GLY A 111 3.16 8.24 26.41
N THR A 112 2.69 8.49 25.18
CA THR A 112 2.37 7.48 24.17
C THR A 112 3.49 7.31 23.12
N ALA A 113 4.49 8.18 23.14
CA ALA A 113 5.57 8.19 22.16
C ALA A 113 6.45 6.93 22.32
N GLY A 114 6.77 6.27 21.21
CA GLY A 114 7.54 5.01 21.19
C GLY A 114 6.66 3.79 20.91
N PHE A 115 5.35 3.90 21.09
CA PHE A 115 4.44 2.79 20.81
C PHE A 115 4.41 2.41 19.32
N LEU A 116 4.62 3.38 18.40
CA LEU A 116 4.74 3.05 16.98
C LEU A 116 5.97 2.19 16.68
N GLN A 117 7.09 2.44 17.36
CA GLN A 117 8.31 1.66 17.20
C GLN A 117 8.14 0.22 17.72
N ALA A 118 7.24 0.02 18.69
CA ALA A 118 6.87 -1.29 19.24
C ALA A 118 5.93 -2.12 18.34
N ALA A 119 5.45 -1.59 17.21
CA ALA A 119 4.58 -2.35 16.31
C ALA A 119 5.37 -3.27 15.36
N ASP A 120 4.95 -4.52 15.25
CA ASP A 120 5.42 -5.51 14.27
C ASP A 120 4.73 -5.33 12.92
N TYR A 121 3.43 -5.03 12.96
CA TYR A 121 2.59 -4.89 11.78
C TYR A 121 1.87 -3.55 11.76
N VAL A 122 1.61 -3.06 10.56
CA VAL A 122 0.70 -1.94 10.32
C VAL A 122 -0.20 -2.27 9.13
N SER A 123 -1.51 -2.15 9.31
CA SER A 123 -2.49 -2.38 8.25
C SER A 123 -3.31 -1.14 7.95
N GLY A 124 -3.81 -1.04 6.73
CA GLY A 124 -4.65 0.08 6.31
C GLY A 124 -5.72 -0.31 5.29
N LEU A 125 -6.93 0.21 5.51
CA LEU A 125 -8.07 0.10 4.60
C LEU A 125 -8.51 1.51 4.15
N SER A 126 -8.85 1.68 2.87
CA SER A 126 -9.35 2.94 2.31
C SER A 126 -8.46 4.13 2.72
N GLY A 127 -9.00 5.18 3.33
CA GLY A 127 -8.23 6.33 3.83
C GLY A 127 -7.02 5.94 4.71
N GLY A 128 -7.13 4.88 5.51
CA GLY A 128 -6.02 4.34 6.31
C GLY A 128 -4.89 3.75 5.44
N SER A 129 -5.23 3.15 4.30
CA SER A 129 -4.21 2.68 3.35
C SER A 129 -3.44 3.83 2.70
N TRP A 130 -4.07 4.99 2.50
CA TRP A 130 -3.40 6.14 1.88
C TRP A 130 -2.29 6.70 2.77
N VAL A 131 -2.57 6.86 4.07
CA VAL A 131 -1.55 7.28 5.04
C VAL A 131 -0.47 6.21 5.21
N LEU A 132 -0.84 4.92 5.21
CA LEU A 132 0.14 3.83 5.22
C LEU A 132 1.07 3.89 4.00
N GLY A 133 0.51 4.02 2.79
CA GLY A 133 1.28 4.14 1.56
C GLY A 133 2.23 5.34 1.57
N LEU A 134 1.78 6.49 2.08
CA LEU A 134 2.63 7.68 2.23
C LEU A 134 3.83 7.45 3.16
N LEU A 135 3.62 6.78 4.30
CA LEU A 135 4.70 6.44 5.23
C LEU A 135 5.69 5.47 4.58
N VAL A 136 5.17 4.39 4.01
CA VAL A 136 5.97 3.33 3.40
C VAL A 136 6.79 3.86 2.23
N LEU A 137 6.17 4.54 1.27
CA LEU A 137 6.85 5.05 0.08
C LEU A 137 7.83 6.19 0.39
N GLY A 138 7.62 6.89 1.51
CA GLY A 138 8.57 7.83 2.08
C GLY A 138 9.78 7.17 2.75
N ASP A 139 9.96 5.86 2.67
CA ASP A 139 10.98 5.11 3.42
C ASP A 139 10.80 5.26 4.95
N TRP A 140 9.55 5.10 5.38
CA TRP A 140 9.09 5.19 6.77
C TRP A 140 9.40 6.52 7.46
N ILE A 141 9.14 7.65 6.79
CA ILE A 141 9.28 8.98 7.40
C ILE A 141 8.48 9.13 8.71
N PRO A 142 8.88 10.05 9.62
CA PRO A 142 8.08 10.37 10.80
C PRO A 142 6.66 10.81 10.44
N ALA A 143 5.66 10.27 11.13
CA ALA A 143 4.25 10.46 10.76
C ALA A 143 3.79 11.93 10.79
N TYR A 144 4.38 12.75 11.67
CA TYR A 144 4.10 14.19 11.72
C TYR A 144 4.46 14.94 10.41
N GLN A 145 5.46 14.47 9.66
CA GLN A 145 5.79 15.08 8.36
C GLN A 145 4.63 14.92 7.35
N LEU A 146 3.78 13.90 7.52
CA LEU A 146 2.58 13.73 6.70
C LEU A 146 1.49 14.72 7.08
N VAL A 147 1.32 15.06 8.35
CA VAL A 147 0.37 16.10 8.78
C VAL A 147 0.73 17.43 8.09
N GLN A 148 2.01 17.81 8.10
CA GLN A 148 2.48 19.02 7.41
C GLN A 148 2.35 18.97 5.88
N LYS A 149 2.52 17.79 5.28
CA LYS A 149 2.30 17.59 3.83
C LYS A 149 0.80 17.58 3.47
N SER A 150 -0.05 17.11 4.37
CA SER A 150 -1.49 17.00 4.15
C SER A 150 -2.21 18.35 4.19
N GLU A 151 -1.70 19.32 4.96
CA GLU A 151 -2.12 20.72 4.85
C GLU A 151 -1.83 21.32 3.47
N LYS A 152 -0.92 20.69 2.71
CA LYS A 152 -0.58 21.03 1.33
C LYS A 152 -1.18 20.09 0.29
N MET A 153 -1.92 19.04 0.69
CA MET A 153 -2.72 18.21 -0.23
C MET A 153 -3.88 19.06 -0.76
N HIS A 154 -3.59 19.88 -1.76
CA HIS A 154 -4.60 20.51 -2.57
C HIS A 154 -5.16 19.43 -3.48
N PHE A 155 -6.37 18.97 -3.19
CA PHE A 155 -7.14 18.23 -4.19
C PHE A 155 -7.38 19.13 -5.40
N PRO A 156 -7.31 18.59 -6.62
CA PRO A 156 -7.29 19.36 -7.86
C PRO A 156 -8.43 20.39 -7.98
N GLY A 157 -8.07 21.66 -8.19
CA GLY A 157 -9.00 22.78 -8.45
C GLY A 157 -8.43 23.98 -9.24
N THR A 158 -7.22 23.86 -9.82
CA THR A 158 -6.53 24.91 -10.61
C THR A 158 -6.10 24.39 -11.98
N PHE A 159 -5.46 25.19 -12.84
CA PHE A 159 -4.93 24.75 -14.15
C PHE A 159 -4.05 23.48 -14.09
N ASP A 160 -3.40 23.22 -12.94
CA ASP A 160 -2.63 21.99 -12.68
C ASP A 160 -3.50 20.72 -12.71
N THR A 161 -4.81 20.84 -12.44
CA THR A 161 -5.79 19.75 -12.53
C THR A 161 -5.88 19.20 -13.95
N TYR A 162 -5.92 20.05 -14.98
CA TYR A 162 -6.04 19.57 -16.36
C TYR A 162 -4.79 18.78 -16.76
N GLY A 163 -3.60 19.31 -16.45
CA GLY A 163 -2.34 18.60 -16.70
C GLY A 163 -2.27 17.25 -16.00
N MET A 164 -2.75 17.17 -14.75
CA MET A 164 -2.83 15.91 -14.02
C MET A 164 -3.86 14.93 -14.61
N LEU A 165 -5.07 15.40 -14.94
CA LEU A 165 -6.10 14.57 -15.58
C LEU A 165 -5.62 14.03 -16.94
N PHE A 166 -4.94 14.85 -17.74
CA PHE A 166 -4.31 14.40 -18.99
C PHE A 166 -3.24 13.33 -18.73
N LYS A 167 -2.41 13.48 -17.70
CA LYS A 167 -1.42 12.45 -17.31
C LYS A 167 -2.10 11.14 -16.90
N ILE A 168 -3.14 11.22 -16.06
CA ILE A 168 -3.92 10.05 -15.63
C ILE A 168 -4.50 9.32 -16.84
N LEU A 169 -5.21 10.04 -17.72
CA LEU A 169 -5.81 9.46 -18.93
C LEU A 169 -4.75 8.86 -19.86
N ARG A 170 -3.64 9.56 -20.08
CA ARG A 170 -2.54 9.07 -20.91
C ARG A 170 -1.95 7.77 -20.34
N ASP A 171 -1.71 7.73 -19.04
CA ASP A 171 -1.12 6.56 -18.37
C ASP A 171 -2.07 5.35 -18.44
N THR A 172 -3.37 5.54 -18.21
CA THR A 172 -4.36 4.45 -18.33
C THR A 172 -4.57 4.03 -19.78
N MET A 173 -4.62 4.95 -20.73
CA MET A 173 -4.67 4.60 -22.16
C MET A 173 -3.42 3.83 -22.59
N ALA A 174 -2.23 4.18 -22.09
CA ALA A 174 -1.01 3.46 -22.39
C ALA A 174 -1.04 2.02 -21.84
N LYS A 175 -1.55 1.83 -20.61
CA LYS A 175 -1.75 0.49 -20.02
C LYS A 175 -2.73 -0.34 -20.86
N LYS A 176 -3.85 0.25 -21.29
CA LYS A 176 -4.82 -0.39 -22.18
C LYS A 176 -4.23 -0.75 -23.55
N ASN A 177 -3.49 0.17 -24.16
CA ASN A 177 -2.82 -0.04 -25.46
C ASN A 177 -1.73 -1.11 -25.40
N ALA A 178 -1.15 -1.35 -24.21
CA ALA A 178 -0.22 -2.44 -23.96
C ALA A 178 -0.92 -3.80 -23.74
N GLY A 179 -2.26 -3.86 -23.83
CA GLY A 179 -3.03 -5.09 -23.73
C GLY A 179 -3.50 -5.44 -22.32
N PHE A 180 -3.26 -4.58 -21.32
CA PHE A 180 -3.69 -4.81 -19.95
C PHE A 180 -5.08 -4.22 -19.68
N GLN A 181 -5.84 -4.87 -18.80
CA GLN A 181 -7.12 -4.35 -18.35
C GLN A 181 -6.93 -3.06 -17.54
N THR A 182 -7.89 -2.15 -17.69
CA THR A 182 -7.94 -0.87 -16.97
C THR A 182 -9.34 -0.63 -16.46
N SER A 183 -9.47 -0.05 -15.29
CA SER A 183 -10.75 0.30 -14.68
C SER A 183 -10.74 1.73 -14.12
N VAL A 184 -11.86 2.19 -13.56
CA VAL A 184 -11.89 3.47 -12.81
C VAL A 184 -10.91 3.44 -11.63
N VAL A 185 -10.66 2.25 -11.04
CA VAL A 185 -9.68 2.07 -9.96
C VAL A 185 -8.26 2.41 -10.42
N ASP A 186 -7.91 2.16 -11.68
CA ASP A 186 -6.62 2.55 -12.23
C ASP A 186 -6.46 4.08 -12.23
N GLN A 187 -7.48 4.83 -12.69
CA GLN A 187 -7.43 6.28 -12.74
C GLN A 187 -7.45 6.92 -11.35
N TRP A 188 -8.31 6.39 -10.47
CA TRP A 188 -8.34 6.76 -9.07
C TRP A 188 -6.99 6.50 -8.40
N GLY A 189 -6.42 5.33 -8.62
CA GLY A 189 -5.09 4.96 -8.14
C GLY A 189 -3.99 5.87 -8.67
N ARG A 190 -4.06 6.29 -9.95
CA ARG A 190 -3.14 7.29 -10.53
C ARG A 190 -3.27 8.66 -9.86
N LEU A 191 -4.49 9.09 -9.53
CA LEU A 191 -4.68 10.32 -8.77
C LEU A 191 -3.97 10.24 -7.42
N PHE A 192 -4.15 9.14 -6.67
CA PHE A 192 -3.44 8.95 -5.41
C PHE A 192 -1.94 8.91 -5.61
N HIS A 193 -1.45 8.17 -6.60
CA HIS A 193 -0.05 8.14 -6.97
C HIS A 193 0.53 9.56 -7.09
N TYR A 194 -0.10 10.45 -7.86
CA TYR A 194 0.41 11.81 -8.04
C TYR A 194 0.34 12.67 -6.78
N ILE A 195 -0.59 12.38 -5.86
CA ILE A 195 -0.68 13.06 -4.56
C ILE A 195 0.35 12.50 -3.57
N THR A 196 0.62 11.20 -3.61
CA THR A 196 1.48 10.50 -2.63
C THR A 196 2.95 10.56 -2.97
N VAL A 197 3.32 10.56 -4.26
CA VAL A 197 4.73 10.57 -4.70
C VAL A 197 5.33 11.97 -4.85
N GLN A 198 4.55 13.03 -4.63
CA GLN A 198 5.07 14.41 -4.67
C GLN A 198 6.22 14.59 -3.67
N GLY A 199 7.42 14.83 -4.19
CA GLY A 199 8.64 14.99 -3.41
C GLY A 199 9.36 13.69 -3.05
N LEU A 200 9.01 12.56 -3.66
CA LEU A 200 9.79 11.32 -3.61
C LEU A 200 10.74 11.24 -4.82
N ASN A 201 11.86 10.51 -4.67
CA ASN A 201 12.85 10.30 -5.73
C ASN A 201 12.49 9.16 -6.71
N TYR A 202 11.23 8.71 -6.71
CA TYR A 202 10.76 7.57 -7.52
C TYR A 202 9.61 8.01 -8.43
N SER A 203 9.62 7.56 -9.69
CA SER A 203 8.58 7.92 -10.67
C SER A 203 7.30 7.10 -10.49
N ASP A 204 7.40 5.77 -10.38
CA ASP A 204 6.26 4.85 -10.23
C ASP A 204 6.63 3.67 -9.32
N PRO A 205 6.68 3.87 -7.99
CA PRO A 205 7.05 2.79 -7.09
C PRO A 205 5.98 1.70 -7.05
N THR A 206 6.44 0.45 -6.95
CA THR A 206 5.62 -0.75 -6.81
C THR A 206 5.57 -1.20 -5.35
N TRP A 207 4.51 -1.92 -4.98
CA TRP A 207 4.37 -2.41 -3.60
C TRP A 207 5.37 -3.52 -3.28
N SER A 208 5.69 -4.39 -4.23
CA SER A 208 6.80 -5.34 -4.13
C SER A 208 8.16 -4.65 -4.07
N GLY A 209 8.30 -3.46 -4.67
CA GLY A 209 9.52 -2.67 -4.67
C GLY A 209 9.90 -2.12 -3.30
N ILE A 210 8.97 -2.05 -2.35
CA ILE A 210 9.24 -1.54 -1.00
C ILE A 210 10.26 -2.41 -0.26
N ARG A 211 10.43 -3.67 -0.67
CA ARG A 211 11.43 -4.61 -0.13
C ARG A 211 12.86 -4.07 -0.24
N ASN A 212 13.08 -3.11 -1.14
CA ASN A 212 14.38 -2.47 -1.37
C ASN A 212 14.56 -1.14 -0.61
N LEU A 213 13.56 -0.68 0.16
CA LEU A 213 13.66 0.53 0.96
C LEU A 213 14.56 0.29 2.19
N SER A 214 15.27 1.34 2.62
CA SER A 214 16.24 1.19 3.72
C SER A 214 15.57 0.78 5.02
N SER A 215 14.38 1.31 5.28
CA SER A 215 13.56 1.01 6.46
C SER A 215 12.98 -0.41 6.46
N PHE A 216 12.78 -1.01 5.28
CA PHE A 216 12.39 -2.42 5.14
C PHE A 216 13.62 -3.32 5.34
N LEU A 217 14.72 -3.04 4.62
CA LEU A 217 15.96 -3.81 4.72
C LEU A 217 16.55 -3.84 6.13
N ASN A 218 16.36 -2.77 6.91
CA ASN A 218 16.82 -2.69 8.29
C ASN A 218 15.72 -3.02 9.31
N PHE A 219 14.53 -3.49 8.90
CA PHE A 219 13.43 -3.88 9.79
C PHE A 219 12.95 -2.77 10.73
N SER A 220 13.12 -1.49 10.36
CA SER A 220 12.67 -0.35 11.18
C SER A 220 11.22 0.05 10.92
N MET A 221 10.66 -0.29 9.76
CA MET A 221 9.22 -0.17 9.51
C MET A 221 8.46 -1.42 10.03
N PRO A 222 7.29 -1.27 10.65
CA PRO A 222 6.35 -2.38 10.81
C PRO A 222 5.97 -2.94 9.44
N TYR A 223 5.70 -4.24 9.36
CA TYR A 223 5.34 -4.90 8.12
C TYR A 223 4.00 -4.35 7.59
N PRO A 224 3.97 -3.77 6.37
CA PRO A 224 2.80 -3.06 5.89
C PRO A 224 1.83 -3.97 5.14
N ILE A 225 0.54 -3.87 5.49
CA ILE A 225 -0.55 -4.63 4.86
C ILE A 225 -1.62 -3.66 4.36
N ILE A 226 -1.94 -3.71 3.07
CA ILE A 226 -3.14 -3.04 2.55
C ILE A 226 -4.23 -4.10 2.46
N THR A 227 -5.43 -3.78 2.94
CA THR A 227 -6.60 -4.68 2.82
C THR A 227 -7.61 -4.11 1.84
N SER A 228 -8.29 -4.98 1.10
CA SER A 228 -9.47 -4.65 0.30
C SER A 228 -10.52 -5.75 0.41
N ILE A 229 -11.69 -5.53 -0.18
CA ILE A 229 -12.77 -6.53 -0.23
C ILE A 229 -12.88 -7.07 -1.65
N TRP A 230 -12.97 -8.39 -1.79
CA TRP A 230 -13.25 -9.05 -3.05
C TRP A 230 -14.74 -8.94 -3.40
N GLN A 231 -15.04 -8.41 -4.59
CA GLN A 231 -16.39 -8.39 -5.16
C GLN A 231 -16.54 -9.48 -6.22
N PHE A 232 -17.65 -10.20 -6.19
CA PHE A 232 -17.90 -11.27 -7.15
C PHE A 232 -18.22 -10.68 -8.53
N PRO A 233 -17.79 -11.31 -9.64
CA PRO A 233 -18.17 -10.86 -10.98
C PRO A 233 -19.70 -10.73 -11.11
N GLY A 234 -20.17 -9.61 -11.66
CA GLY A 234 -21.60 -9.33 -11.81
C GLY A 234 -22.27 -8.67 -10.60
N THR A 235 -21.55 -8.43 -9.49
CA THR A 235 -22.05 -7.55 -8.43
C THR A 235 -21.71 -6.09 -8.75
N PHE A 236 -22.67 -5.18 -8.54
CA PHE A 236 -22.40 -3.74 -8.65
C PHE A 236 -21.60 -3.24 -7.45
N PHE A 237 -20.87 -2.13 -7.61
CA PHE A 237 -20.18 -1.39 -6.54
C PHE A 237 -21.14 -0.71 -5.54
N ASP A 238 -22.28 -1.34 -5.26
CA ASP A 238 -23.22 -0.91 -4.25
C ASP A 238 -22.87 -1.62 -2.93
N ALA A 239 -22.57 -0.82 -1.91
CA ALA A 239 -22.20 -1.28 -0.58
C ALA A 239 -23.27 -2.17 0.07
N THR A 240 -24.51 -2.17 -0.42
CA THR A 240 -25.57 -3.08 0.03
C THR A 240 -25.32 -4.55 -0.38
N TYR A 241 -24.48 -4.80 -1.40
CA TYR A 241 -24.04 -6.14 -1.81
C TYR A 241 -22.69 -6.54 -1.22
N ILE A 242 -22.12 -5.71 -0.34
CA ILE A 242 -20.92 -6.03 0.42
C ILE A 242 -21.37 -6.52 1.80
N ASP A 243 -21.23 -7.81 2.05
CA ASP A 243 -21.57 -8.42 3.33
C ASP A 243 -20.40 -9.25 3.91
N TYR A 244 -20.65 -9.93 5.02
CA TYR A 244 -19.64 -10.75 5.71
C TYR A 244 -19.17 -11.98 4.90
N SER A 245 -19.81 -12.30 3.78
CA SER A 245 -19.41 -13.38 2.88
C SER A 245 -18.35 -12.95 1.87
N ASN A 246 -18.15 -11.65 1.65
CA ASN A 246 -17.11 -11.16 0.76
C ASN A 246 -15.72 -11.41 1.37
N PRO A 247 -14.82 -12.11 0.66
CA PRO A 247 -13.47 -12.34 1.15
C PRO A 247 -12.67 -11.04 1.29
N VAL A 248 -11.89 -10.94 2.36
CA VAL A 248 -10.87 -9.89 2.51
C VAL A 248 -9.63 -10.30 1.74
N VAL A 249 -9.16 -9.39 0.90
CA VAL A 249 -7.90 -9.51 0.17
C VAL A 249 -6.83 -8.76 0.95
N GLU A 250 -5.71 -9.41 1.20
CA GLU A 250 -4.49 -8.79 1.71
C GLU A 250 -3.52 -8.53 0.56
N MET A 251 -2.94 -7.33 0.55
CA MET A 251 -1.91 -6.90 -0.39
C MET A 251 -0.66 -6.54 0.42
N THR A 252 0.34 -7.41 0.35
CA THR A 252 1.59 -7.32 1.12
C THR A 252 2.78 -7.17 0.17
N PRO A 253 3.98 -6.84 0.68
CA PRO A 253 5.18 -6.68 -0.15
C PRO A 253 5.64 -7.98 -0.82
N PHE A 254 5.25 -9.13 -0.27
CA PHE A 254 5.61 -10.44 -0.80
C PHE A 254 4.47 -11.09 -1.58
N GLU A 255 3.23 -10.89 -1.16
CA GLU A 255 2.09 -11.58 -1.77
C GLU A 255 0.77 -10.83 -1.67
N VAL A 256 -0.12 -11.13 -2.62
CA VAL A 256 -1.52 -10.70 -2.64
C VAL A 256 -2.41 -11.93 -2.58
N GLY A 257 -3.40 -11.96 -1.71
CA GLY A 257 -4.26 -13.12 -1.60
C GLY A 257 -5.32 -13.04 -0.52
N ILE A 258 -5.92 -14.18 -0.25
CA ILE A 258 -7.12 -14.32 0.58
C ILE A 258 -6.91 -15.45 1.58
N TRP A 259 -7.33 -15.23 2.82
CA TRP A 259 -7.34 -16.25 3.89
C TRP A 259 -8.66 -17.02 3.99
N ASP A 260 -9.73 -16.55 3.32
CA ASP A 260 -11.06 -17.16 3.35
C ASP A 260 -11.01 -18.64 2.93
N ARG A 261 -11.75 -19.50 3.66
CA ARG A 261 -11.68 -20.96 3.49
C ARG A 261 -12.04 -21.42 2.08
N ASN A 262 -12.92 -20.70 1.38
CA ASN A 262 -13.36 -21.07 0.05
C ASN A 262 -12.30 -20.74 -1.01
N PHE A 263 -11.46 -19.73 -0.76
CA PHE A 263 -10.50 -19.18 -1.73
C PHE A 263 -9.14 -18.87 -1.10
N ARG A 264 -8.56 -19.84 -0.36
CA ARG A 264 -7.34 -19.66 0.44
C ARG A 264 -6.03 -19.75 -0.35
N TYR A 265 -5.74 -18.75 -1.17
CA TYR A 265 -4.55 -18.72 -2.01
C TYR A 265 -3.90 -17.33 -2.07
N PHE A 266 -2.59 -17.33 -2.28
CA PHE A 266 -1.76 -16.15 -2.45
C PHE A 266 -0.97 -16.23 -3.74
N ALA A 267 -0.73 -15.08 -4.36
CA ALA A 267 0.12 -14.88 -5.52
C ALA A 267 1.26 -13.92 -5.18
N ASP A 268 2.44 -14.10 -5.78
CA ASP A 268 3.59 -13.20 -5.61
C ASP A 268 3.24 -11.79 -6.08
N THR A 269 3.43 -10.80 -5.21
CA THR A 269 3.12 -9.38 -5.48
C THR A 269 3.85 -8.85 -6.71
N ASP A 270 5.08 -9.29 -6.95
CA ASP A 270 5.91 -8.86 -8.10
C ASP A 270 5.34 -9.34 -9.44
N PHE A 271 4.50 -10.39 -9.41
CA PHE A 271 3.97 -11.06 -10.60
C PHE A 271 2.45 -11.02 -10.75
N ILE A 272 1.77 -10.18 -9.97
CA ILE A 272 0.32 -10.02 -10.13
C ILE A 272 -0.02 -9.52 -11.54
N GLY A 273 -1.20 -9.88 -12.03
CA GLY A 273 -1.61 -9.61 -13.42
C GLY A 273 -1.14 -10.66 -14.43
N THR A 274 -0.29 -11.61 -14.02
CA THR A 274 0.04 -12.79 -14.84
C THR A 274 -1.19 -13.67 -15.01
N GLU A 275 -1.47 -14.09 -16.25
CA GLU A 275 -2.54 -15.04 -16.54
C GLU A 275 -2.12 -16.46 -16.14
N MET A 276 -2.99 -17.14 -15.40
CA MET A 276 -2.69 -18.42 -14.76
C MET A 276 -3.76 -19.45 -15.12
N GLU A 277 -3.34 -20.65 -15.48
CA GLU A 277 -4.20 -21.81 -15.65
C GLU A 277 -3.62 -22.98 -14.84
N ASN A 278 -4.46 -23.64 -14.03
CA ASN A 278 -4.02 -24.76 -13.17
C ASN A 278 -2.78 -24.45 -12.32
N LYS A 279 -2.69 -23.22 -11.81
CA LYS A 279 -1.58 -22.69 -10.96
C LYS A 279 -0.26 -22.47 -11.71
N GLN A 280 -0.26 -22.53 -13.03
CA GLN A 280 0.91 -22.27 -13.87
C GLN A 280 0.66 -21.07 -14.79
N PRO A 281 1.67 -20.25 -15.11
CA PRO A 281 1.54 -19.19 -16.09
C PRO A 281 1.17 -19.75 -17.47
N THR A 282 0.22 -19.13 -18.17
CA THR A 282 -0.17 -19.52 -19.54
C THR A 282 0.83 -19.01 -20.59
N GLY A 283 1.72 -18.08 -20.23
CA GLY A 283 2.68 -17.47 -21.13
C GLY A 283 3.76 -16.68 -20.40
N LEU A 284 4.00 -15.44 -20.83
CA LEU A 284 4.91 -14.53 -20.15
C LEU A 284 4.30 -14.02 -18.84
N CYS A 285 5.17 -13.72 -17.88
CA CYS A 285 4.79 -13.16 -16.60
C CYS A 285 4.74 -11.63 -16.68
N VAL A 286 3.92 -11.04 -15.82
CA VAL A 286 3.71 -9.60 -15.78
C VAL A 286 4.49 -9.02 -14.60
N LYS A 287 5.22 -7.93 -14.81
CA LYS A 287 5.87 -7.13 -13.76
C LYS A 287 5.33 -5.71 -13.72
N ASN A 288 5.51 -5.06 -12.56
CA ASN A 288 5.10 -3.67 -12.27
C ASN A 288 3.59 -3.43 -12.29
N TYR A 289 2.78 -4.49 -12.28
CA TYR A 289 1.32 -4.36 -12.19
C TYR A 289 0.88 -3.90 -10.80
N ASP A 290 1.69 -4.19 -9.78
CA ASP A 290 1.57 -3.80 -8.38
C ASP A 290 2.01 -2.35 -8.11
N ASN A 291 1.80 -1.45 -9.07
CA ASN A 291 1.96 -0.02 -8.84
C ASN A 291 1.18 0.37 -7.58
N HIS A 292 1.83 1.05 -6.64
CA HIS A 292 1.20 1.33 -5.35
C HIS A 292 -0.12 2.07 -5.47
N GLY A 293 -0.28 2.93 -6.50
CA GLY A 293 -1.51 3.66 -6.76
C GLY A 293 -2.67 2.70 -6.98
N LEU A 294 -2.46 1.60 -7.70
CA LEU A 294 -3.46 0.56 -7.90
C LEU A 294 -3.89 -0.08 -6.58
N PHE A 295 -2.95 -0.43 -5.69
CA PHE A 295 -3.27 -1.03 -4.39
C PHE A 295 -4.04 -0.08 -3.47
N LEU A 296 -3.60 1.18 -3.39
CA LEU A 296 -4.31 2.23 -2.65
C LEU A 296 -5.69 2.50 -3.24
N GLY A 297 -5.81 2.48 -4.57
CA GLY A 297 -7.05 2.62 -5.30
C GLY A 297 -8.02 1.48 -5.00
N SER A 298 -7.57 0.23 -5.09
CA SER A 298 -8.37 -0.98 -4.82
C SER A 298 -8.89 -1.03 -3.38
N SER A 299 -8.07 -0.62 -2.42
CA SER A 299 -8.45 -0.49 -1.00
C SER A 299 -9.47 0.63 -0.74
N GLY A 300 -9.50 1.66 -1.60
CA GLY A 300 -10.33 2.84 -1.48
C GLY A 300 -11.40 2.99 -2.56
N GLY A 301 -11.80 1.92 -3.27
CA GLY A 301 -12.62 2.00 -4.48
C GLY A 301 -14.05 2.53 -4.33
N ILE A 302 -14.54 2.76 -3.10
CA ILE A 302 -15.90 3.29 -2.85
C ILE A 302 -16.14 4.68 -3.48
N PHE A 303 -15.07 5.41 -3.79
CA PHE A 303 -15.17 6.72 -4.43
C PHE A 303 -15.50 6.67 -5.92
N ASN A 304 -15.52 5.48 -6.54
CA ASN A 304 -16.10 5.29 -7.87
C ASN A 304 -17.60 5.65 -7.91
N PHE A 305 -18.30 5.55 -6.78
CA PHE A 305 -19.74 5.84 -6.68
C PHE A 305 -20.05 7.34 -6.48
N ASP A 306 -19.11 8.14 -5.96
CA ASP A 306 -19.45 9.47 -5.43
C ASP A 306 -18.41 10.57 -5.67
N VAL A 307 -17.75 10.51 -6.84
CA VAL A 307 -16.78 11.52 -7.27
C VAL A 307 -17.39 12.95 -7.25
N ASN A 308 -18.68 13.07 -7.58
CA ASN A 308 -19.39 14.35 -7.62
C ASN A 308 -19.64 14.95 -6.22
N VAL A 309 -20.01 14.15 -5.22
CA VAL A 309 -20.22 14.67 -3.85
C VAL A 309 -18.90 14.89 -3.14
N LEU A 310 -17.89 14.05 -3.38
CA LEU A 310 -16.61 14.13 -2.67
C LEU A 310 -15.83 15.41 -2.99
N PHE A 311 -15.81 15.80 -4.27
CA PHE A 311 -14.99 16.91 -4.70
C PHE A 311 -15.74 18.23 -4.81
N LYS A 312 -17.06 18.24 -4.58
CA LYS A 312 -17.93 19.42 -4.78
C LYS A 312 -17.61 20.15 -6.09
N ILE A 313 -17.23 19.42 -7.13
CA ILE A 313 -16.79 20.00 -8.39
C ILE A 313 -18.03 20.59 -9.04
N LYS A 314 -18.02 21.91 -9.25
CA LYS A 314 -19.10 22.64 -9.89
C LYS A 314 -18.63 23.19 -11.24
N GLY A 315 -19.56 23.32 -12.18
CA GLY A 315 -19.30 23.93 -13.49
C GLY A 315 -18.62 22.99 -14.49
N LEU A 316 -17.87 23.54 -15.44
CA LEU A 316 -17.30 22.80 -16.58
C LEU A 316 -16.45 21.57 -16.19
N HIS A 317 -15.86 21.59 -14.99
CA HIS A 317 -15.07 20.50 -14.43
C HIS A 317 -15.89 19.25 -14.08
N SER A 318 -17.16 19.40 -13.64
CA SER A 318 -18.03 18.25 -13.38
C SER A 318 -18.48 17.61 -14.68
N VAL A 319 -18.66 18.41 -15.73
CA VAL A 319 -19.01 17.92 -17.07
C VAL A 319 -17.87 17.15 -17.72
N PHE A 320 -16.61 17.60 -17.55
CA PHE A 320 -15.45 16.87 -18.07
C PHE A 320 -15.20 15.58 -17.30
N LEU A 321 -15.28 15.61 -15.97
CA LEU A 321 -15.07 14.41 -15.14
C LEU A 321 -16.23 13.42 -15.32
N GLN A 322 -17.47 13.89 -15.37
CA GLN A 322 -18.62 13.05 -15.70
C GLN A 322 -18.51 12.50 -17.13
N GLY A 323 -18.13 13.30 -18.12
CA GLY A 323 -17.95 12.81 -19.50
C GLY A 323 -16.79 11.81 -19.64
N VAL A 324 -15.75 11.95 -18.81
CA VAL A 324 -14.69 10.94 -18.70
C VAL A 324 -15.22 9.69 -18.01
N LEU A 325 -15.95 9.79 -16.90
CA LEU A 325 -16.54 8.64 -16.20
C LEU A 325 -17.60 7.91 -17.04
N ASP A 326 -18.46 8.64 -17.76
CA ASP A 326 -19.49 8.10 -18.66
C ASP A 326 -18.82 7.36 -19.84
N TYR A 327 -17.76 7.94 -20.43
CA TYR A 327 -16.95 7.24 -21.44
C TYR A 327 -16.27 5.99 -20.87
N LEU A 328 -16.05 5.89 -19.56
CA LEU A 328 -15.39 4.75 -18.93
C LEU A 328 -16.36 3.64 -18.54
N ASP A 329 -17.60 3.97 -18.19
CA ASP A 329 -18.69 3.01 -18.00
C ASP A 329 -19.11 2.38 -19.33
N GLU A 330 -18.99 3.09 -20.45
CA GLU A 330 -19.23 2.53 -21.79
C GLU A 330 -18.19 1.49 -22.26
N ILE A 331 -17.04 1.38 -21.59
CA ILE A 331 -15.94 0.48 -22.00
C ILE A 331 -15.70 -0.68 -21.01
N ASN A 332 -16.48 -0.76 -19.93
CA ASN A 332 -16.61 -1.96 -19.08
C ASN A 332 -17.77 -2.83 -19.56
#